data_AF-E4TZU2-F1
#
_entry.id   AF-E4TZU2-F1
#
_cell.length_a   1.000
_cell.length_b   1.000
_cell.length_c   1.000
_cell.angle_alpha   90.00
_cell.angle_beta   90.00
_cell.angle_gamma   90.00
#
_symmetry.space_group_name_H-M   'P 1'
#
loop_
_entity.id
_entity.type
_entity.pdbx_description
1 polymer ?
#
loop_
_entity_poly.entity_id
_entity_poly.type
_entity_poly.pdbx_seq_one_letter_code
_entity_poly.pdbx_strand_id
1 'polypeptide(L)'
;MSSFSSSARLVTDISEIDQYRRIFDKDQVKSGEPHWASMGKNTITLFQVLIDQDLTHLVMVLEHYPKYIEAVCEHFRYAYSYSENEANIDATSTLLKMGEPYFTKQFVRNVIRKLPRIDTIERDELQEFIERLSAHQEIWHPIIVMHYRNAVSQHINATLLHPLQRIVLQKKLSAIQEVTTYDYEASDRDSHLDIPYMT
;
A
#
# COMPACT_ATOMS: atom_id res chain seq x y z
N MET A 1 -9.84 24.28 -1.43
CA MET A 1 -9.15 23.45 -2.44
C MET A 1 -8.56 22.29 -1.67
N SER A 2 -9.20 21.13 -1.74
CA SER A 2 -8.82 19.93 -0.98
C SER A 2 -7.44 19.45 -1.42
N SER A 3 -6.46 19.37 -0.51
CA SER A 3 -5.13 18.82 -0.80
C SER A 3 -5.16 17.33 -1.17
N PHE A 4 -6.30 16.66 -0.94
CA PHE A 4 -6.53 15.27 -1.33
C PHE A 4 -7.04 15.09 -2.76
N SER A 5 -7.20 16.18 -3.51
CA SER A 5 -7.54 16.15 -4.93
C SER A 5 -6.41 16.79 -5.76
N SER A 6 -5.25 16.13 -5.77
CA SER A 6 -4.26 16.37 -6.83
C SER A 6 -4.34 15.24 -7.86
N SER A 7 -5.06 15.55 -8.96
CA SER A 7 -5.02 14.89 -10.27
C SER A 7 -4.68 13.40 -10.29
N ALA A 8 -5.63 12.57 -9.86
CA ALA A 8 -5.83 11.32 -10.56
C ALA A 8 -6.31 11.69 -11.97
N ARG A 9 -5.41 11.68 -12.96
CA ARG A 9 -5.85 11.19 -14.26
C ARG A 9 -6.33 9.78 -13.97
N LEU A 10 -7.65 9.62 -13.86
CA LEU A 10 -8.29 8.32 -13.95
C LEU A 10 -7.94 7.79 -15.34
N VAL A 11 -6.80 7.12 -15.44
CA VAL A 11 -6.37 6.42 -16.63
C VAL A 11 -7.01 5.04 -16.54
N THR A 12 -8.24 4.97 -17.02
CA THR A 12 -9.08 3.76 -17.02
C THR A 12 -8.90 2.95 -18.30
N ASP A 13 -7.79 3.11 -19.03
CA ASP A 13 -7.71 2.63 -20.40
C ASP A 13 -6.83 1.38 -20.54
N ILE A 14 -7.48 0.28 -20.92
CA ILE A 14 -6.90 -1.04 -21.28
C ILE A 14 -5.72 -0.90 -22.26
N SER A 15 -5.66 0.21 -23.02
CA SER A 15 -4.54 0.57 -23.90
C SER A 15 -3.18 0.65 -23.20
N GLU A 16 -3.12 0.86 -21.89
CA GLU A 16 -1.84 0.97 -21.17
C GLU A 16 -1.22 -0.39 -20.83
N ILE A 17 -1.98 -1.49 -20.80
CA ILE A 17 -1.39 -2.81 -20.53
C ILE A 17 -0.63 -3.31 -21.75
N ASP A 18 -1.10 -2.97 -22.95
CA ASP A 18 -0.47 -3.33 -24.21
C ASP A 18 1.00 -2.84 -24.28
N GLN A 19 1.33 -1.76 -23.57
CA GLN A 19 2.71 -1.27 -23.47
C GLN A 19 3.62 -2.24 -22.71
N TYR A 20 3.07 -2.99 -21.75
CA TYR A 20 3.80 -3.95 -20.93
C TYR A 20 3.72 -5.38 -21.46
N ARG A 21 2.69 -5.72 -22.26
CA ARG A 21 2.50 -7.07 -22.85
C ARG A 21 3.76 -7.63 -23.49
N ARG A 22 4.47 -6.80 -24.27
CA ARG A 22 5.70 -7.21 -24.98
C ARG A 22 6.81 -7.70 -24.06
N ILE A 23 6.82 -7.25 -22.81
CA ILE A 23 7.80 -7.65 -21.79
C ILE A 23 7.35 -8.96 -21.15
N PHE A 24 6.10 -9.05 -20.71
CA PHE A 24 5.56 -10.22 -20.00
C PHE A 24 5.31 -11.44 -20.88
N ASP A 25 4.94 -11.26 -22.14
CA ASP A 25 4.66 -12.37 -23.07
C ASP A 25 5.93 -13.12 -23.48
N LYS A 26 7.10 -12.46 -23.36
CA LYS A 26 8.41 -13.05 -23.65
C LYS A 26 9.08 -13.66 -22.42
N ASP A 27 8.48 -13.47 -21.25
CA ASP A 27 9.06 -13.89 -19.99
C ASP A 27 8.79 -15.37 -19.70
N GLN A 28 9.86 -16.14 -19.59
CA GLN A 28 9.81 -17.55 -19.21
C GLN A 28 10.23 -17.67 -17.76
N VAL A 29 9.24 -17.73 -16.86
CA VAL A 29 9.46 -17.96 -15.43
C VAL A 29 10.15 -19.31 -15.28
N LYS A 30 11.39 -19.30 -14.77
CA LYS A 30 12.17 -20.52 -14.59
C LYS A 30 11.69 -21.26 -13.34
N SER A 31 11.24 -22.50 -13.51
CA SER A 31 10.81 -23.34 -12.38
C SER A 31 12.01 -23.69 -11.48
N GLY A 32 11.94 -23.37 -10.18
CA GLY A 32 12.88 -23.85 -9.15
C GLY A 32 13.78 -22.81 -8.47
N GLU A 33 13.68 -21.52 -8.83
CA GLU A 33 14.39 -20.41 -8.15
C GLU A 33 13.44 -19.62 -7.23
N PRO A 34 13.95 -18.90 -6.19
CA PRO A 34 13.13 -17.98 -5.41
C PRO A 34 12.44 -16.98 -6.34
N HIS A 35 11.15 -16.78 -6.11
CA HIS A 35 10.18 -16.45 -7.16
C HIS A 35 10.46 -15.10 -7.84
N TRP A 36 11.04 -14.14 -7.11
CA TRP A 36 11.50 -12.88 -7.70
C TRP A 36 12.68 -13.02 -8.69
N ALA A 37 13.67 -13.88 -8.39
CA ALA A 37 14.85 -14.09 -9.22
C ALA A 37 14.56 -14.94 -10.47
N SER A 38 13.46 -15.70 -10.43
CA SER A 38 13.02 -16.57 -11.52
C SER A 38 12.51 -15.81 -12.77
N MET A 39 12.30 -14.49 -12.65
CA MET A 39 11.80 -13.62 -13.71
C MET A 39 12.92 -13.09 -14.62
N GLY A 40 12.58 -12.80 -15.88
CA GLY A 40 13.49 -12.14 -16.80
C GLY A 40 13.91 -10.75 -16.31
N LYS A 41 15.13 -10.33 -16.65
CA LYS A 41 15.70 -9.03 -16.22
C LYS A 41 14.78 -7.84 -16.54
N ASN A 42 14.16 -7.84 -17.73
CA ASN A 42 13.25 -6.76 -18.14
C ASN A 42 11.98 -6.73 -17.28
N THR A 43 11.47 -7.91 -16.89
CA THR A 43 10.32 -8.04 -15.98
C THR A 43 10.66 -7.51 -14.60
N ILE A 44 11.83 -7.88 -14.06
CA ILE A 44 12.31 -7.40 -12.76
C ILE A 44 12.45 -5.87 -12.78
N THR A 45 13.12 -5.31 -13.78
CA THR A 45 13.30 -3.86 -13.91
C THR A 45 11.97 -3.14 -14.03
N LEU A 46 11.01 -3.69 -14.79
CA LEU A 46 9.68 -3.11 -14.88
C LEU A 46 8.99 -3.11 -13.51
N PHE A 47 8.98 -4.24 -12.79
CA PHE A 47 8.35 -4.29 -11.47
C PHE A 47 9.01 -3.35 -10.46
N GLN A 48 10.34 -3.20 -10.48
CA GLN A 48 11.02 -2.20 -9.65
C GLN A 48 10.50 -0.79 -9.92
N VAL A 49 10.40 -0.40 -11.20
CA VAL A 49 9.85 0.90 -11.59
C VAL A 49 8.40 1.05 -11.11
N LEU A 50 7.55 0.04 -11.31
CA LEU A 50 6.14 0.09 -10.92
C LEU A 50 5.94 0.15 -9.40
N ILE A 51 6.78 -0.55 -8.63
CA ILE A 51 6.80 -0.53 -7.16
C ILE A 51 7.27 0.82 -6.63
N ASP A 52 8.18 1.49 -7.33
CA ASP A 52 8.64 2.84 -7.01
C ASP A 52 7.66 3.96 -7.43
N GLN A 53 6.53 3.65 -8.06
CA GLN A 53 5.46 4.62 -8.31
C GLN A 53 4.36 4.53 -7.23
N ASP A 54 3.15 4.97 -7.58
CA ASP A 54 1.96 5.02 -6.72
C ASP A 54 1.21 3.67 -6.59
N LEU A 55 1.78 2.59 -7.13
CA LEU A 55 1.23 1.23 -7.19
C LEU A 55 0.03 1.03 -8.13
N THR A 56 -0.53 2.07 -8.75
CA THR A 56 -1.72 1.94 -9.62
C THR A 56 -1.46 0.99 -10.79
N HIS A 57 -0.35 1.21 -11.51
CA HIS A 57 0.01 0.38 -12.66
C HIS A 57 0.50 -1.01 -12.25
N LEU A 58 1.11 -1.13 -11.06
CA LEU A 58 1.51 -2.42 -10.51
C LEU A 58 0.29 -3.32 -10.33
N VAL A 59 -0.76 -2.81 -9.68
CA VAL A 59 -2.02 -3.54 -9.48
C VAL A 59 -2.63 -3.94 -10.81
N MET A 60 -2.74 -3.01 -11.76
CA MET A 60 -3.27 -3.28 -13.09
C MET A 60 -2.52 -4.44 -13.79
N VAL A 61 -1.19 -4.46 -13.70
CA VAL A 61 -0.36 -5.55 -14.24
C VAL A 61 -0.63 -6.87 -13.53
N LEU A 62 -0.73 -6.87 -12.20
CA LEU A 62 -0.97 -8.08 -11.41
C LEU A 62 -2.37 -8.67 -11.63
N GLU A 63 -3.38 -7.84 -11.89
CA GLU A 63 -4.71 -8.30 -12.31
C GLU A 63 -4.66 -9.09 -13.61
N HIS A 64 -3.83 -8.65 -14.55
CA HIS A 64 -3.71 -9.26 -15.87
C HIS A 64 -2.72 -10.43 -15.90
N TYR A 65 -1.70 -10.40 -15.04
CA TYR A 65 -0.67 -11.42 -14.93
C TYR A 65 -0.52 -11.91 -13.48
N PRO A 66 -1.54 -12.61 -12.94
CA PRO A 66 -1.59 -13.00 -11.52
C PRO A 66 -0.46 -13.95 -11.09
N LYS A 67 0.21 -14.63 -12.05
CA LYS A 67 1.37 -15.49 -11.79
C LYS A 67 2.53 -14.76 -11.08
N TYR A 68 2.58 -13.44 -11.13
CA TYR A 68 3.63 -12.62 -10.50
C TYR A 68 3.29 -12.10 -9.10
N ILE A 69 2.06 -12.32 -8.60
CA ILE A 69 1.62 -11.75 -7.32
C ILE A 69 2.55 -12.18 -6.19
N GLU A 70 2.82 -13.48 -6.07
CA GLU A 70 3.72 -14.01 -5.04
C GLU A 70 5.12 -13.40 -5.13
N ALA A 71 5.66 -13.20 -6.34
CA ALA A 71 7.01 -12.69 -6.55
C ALA A 71 7.10 -11.23 -6.09
N VAL A 72 6.07 -10.45 -6.42
CA VAL A 72 5.96 -9.07 -5.97
C VAL A 72 5.79 -9.00 -4.45
N CYS A 73 4.95 -9.84 -3.85
CA CYS A 73 4.81 -9.91 -2.39
C CYS A 73 6.13 -10.28 -1.70
N GLU A 74 6.88 -11.23 -2.25
CA GLU A 74 8.22 -11.60 -1.77
C GLU A 74 9.21 -10.43 -1.91
N HIS A 75 9.17 -9.69 -3.01
CA HIS A 75 10.01 -8.50 -3.17
C HIS A 75 9.71 -7.45 -2.11
N PHE A 76 8.44 -7.17 -1.85
CA PHE A 76 8.03 -6.26 -0.79
C PHE A 76 8.48 -6.73 0.59
N ARG A 77 8.60 -8.05 0.84
CA ARG A 77 9.16 -8.60 2.09
C ARG A 77 10.63 -8.21 2.27
N TYR A 78 11.42 -8.19 1.19
CA TYR A 78 12.88 -7.98 1.28
C TYR A 78 13.36 -6.60 0.84
N ALA A 79 12.49 -5.76 0.28
CA ALA A 79 12.87 -4.40 -0.09
C ALA A 79 12.91 -3.49 1.14
N TYR A 80 14.07 -2.86 1.36
CA TYR A 80 14.36 -2.00 2.52
C TYR A 80 14.30 -0.51 2.19
N SER A 81 14.27 -0.16 0.90
CA SER A 81 14.22 1.21 0.40
C SER A 81 13.25 1.29 -0.76
N TYR A 82 12.30 2.23 -0.71
CA TYR A 82 11.47 2.62 -1.84
C TYR A 82 11.71 4.09 -2.14
N SER A 83 11.33 4.51 -3.34
CA SER A 83 11.23 5.92 -3.68
C SER A 83 10.38 6.71 -2.67
N GLU A 84 10.57 8.03 -2.62
CA GLU A 84 9.74 8.94 -1.81
C GLU A 84 8.31 9.11 -2.36
N ASN A 85 7.95 8.41 -3.44
CA ASN A 85 6.62 8.52 -4.04
C ASN A 85 5.59 7.81 -3.16
N GLU A 86 4.60 8.57 -2.72
CA GLU A 86 3.47 8.05 -1.95
C GLU A 86 2.56 7.19 -2.84
N ALA A 87 2.05 6.10 -2.26
CA ALA A 87 1.17 5.17 -2.94
C ALA A 87 -0.28 5.66 -2.97
N ASN A 88 -0.99 5.27 -4.02
CA ASN A 88 -2.43 5.42 -4.08
C ASN A 88 -3.10 4.46 -3.07
N ILE A 89 -4.00 4.98 -2.23
CA ILE A 89 -4.66 4.20 -1.16
C ILE A 89 -5.49 3.05 -1.73
N ASP A 90 -6.22 3.30 -2.83
CA ASP A 90 -7.07 2.31 -3.48
C ASP A 90 -6.22 1.20 -4.12
N ALA A 91 -5.13 1.55 -4.81
CA ALA A 91 -4.18 0.58 -5.35
C ALA A 91 -3.51 -0.24 -4.25
N THR A 92 -3.08 0.40 -3.16
CA THR A 92 -2.50 -0.28 -1.99
C THR A 92 -3.49 -1.28 -1.38
N SER A 93 -4.77 -0.89 -1.27
CA SER A 93 -5.85 -1.76 -0.78
C SER A 93 -6.00 -2.98 -1.67
N THR A 94 -6.01 -2.80 -2.99
CA THR A 94 -6.13 -3.91 -3.93
C THR A 94 -4.92 -4.83 -3.89
N LEU A 95 -3.70 -4.28 -3.78
CA LEU A 95 -2.47 -5.07 -3.63
C LEU A 95 -2.50 -5.93 -2.37
N LEU A 96 -2.98 -5.39 -1.24
CA LEU A 96 -3.14 -6.17 -0.01
C LEU A 96 -4.14 -7.32 -0.20
N LYS A 97 -5.28 -7.08 -0.84
CA LYS A 97 -6.26 -8.15 -1.13
C LYS A 97 -5.67 -9.25 -2.01
N MET A 98 -4.93 -8.89 -3.05
CA MET A 98 -4.25 -9.86 -3.93
C MET A 98 -3.18 -10.66 -3.20
N GLY A 99 -2.48 -10.01 -2.27
CA GLY A 99 -1.38 -10.58 -1.51
C GLY A 99 -1.81 -11.43 -0.31
N GLU A 100 -3.09 -11.50 0.05
CA GLU A 100 -3.59 -12.24 1.24
C GLU A 100 -3.02 -13.66 1.38
N PRO A 101 -2.92 -14.49 0.31
CA PRO A 101 -2.31 -15.82 0.40
C PRO A 101 -0.83 -15.82 0.78
N TYR A 102 -0.14 -14.69 0.64
CA TYR A 102 1.31 -14.50 0.78
C TYR A 102 1.66 -13.54 1.93
N PHE A 103 0.72 -13.24 2.83
CA PHE A 103 0.92 -12.29 3.92
C PHE A 103 2.08 -12.68 4.83
N THR A 104 3.04 -11.77 4.89
CA THR A 104 4.07 -11.71 5.93
C THR A 104 4.01 -10.34 6.58
N LYS A 105 4.42 -10.20 7.85
CA LYS A 105 4.35 -8.87 8.50
C LYS A 105 5.25 -7.87 7.79
N GLN A 106 6.41 -8.31 7.32
CA GLN A 106 7.34 -7.44 6.60
C GLN A 106 6.77 -6.97 5.25
N PHE A 107 6.05 -7.83 4.51
CA PHE A 107 5.28 -7.44 3.32
C PHE A 107 4.27 -6.34 3.67
N VAL A 108 3.37 -6.60 4.62
CA VAL A 108 2.32 -5.66 5.03
C VAL A 108 2.92 -4.32 5.47
N ARG A 109 3.92 -4.37 6.34
CA ARG A 109 4.63 -3.18 6.85
C ARG A 109 5.23 -2.35 5.73
N ASN A 110 5.89 -2.98 4.76
CA ASN A 110 6.54 -2.28 3.67
C ASN A 110 5.53 -1.69 2.67
N VAL A 111 4.40 -2.36 2.45
CA VAL A 111 3.29 -1.80 1.67
C VAL A 111 2.66 -0.60 2.38
N ILE A 112 2.35 -0.71 3.69
CA ILE A 112 1.81 0.40 4.50
C ILE A 112 2.74 1.60 4.51
N ARG A 113 4.06 1.39 4.58
CA ARG A 113 5.05 2.50 4.61
C ARG A 113 5.01 3.40 3.39
N LYS A 114 4.52 2.93 2.25
CA LYS A 114 4.35 3.74 1.05
C LYS A 114 3.11 4.63 1.12
N LEU A 115 2.17 4.38 2.03
CA LEU A 115 0.95 5.17 2.11
C LEU A 115 1.25 6.65 2.45
N PRO A 116 0.44 7.58 1.91
CA PRO A 116 0.53 9.00 2.22
C PRO A 116 0.46 9.25 3.72
N ARG A 117 1.34 10.10 4.23
CA ARG A 117 1.32 10.50 5.63
C ARG A 117 0.24 11.56 5.87
N ILE A 118 -0.32 11.54 7.07
CA ILE A 118 -1.38 12.48 7.48
C ILE A 118 -0.98 13.31 8.71
N ASP A 119 0.30 13.32 9.05
CA ASP A 119 0.85 14.11 10.16
C ASP A 119 1.00 15.60 9.83
N THR A 120 1.00 15.94 8.54
CA THR A 120 1.16 17.32 8.05
C THR A 120 -0.14 17.97 7.57
N ILE A 121 -1.25 17.23 7.52
CA ILE A 121 -2.50 17.74 6.97
C ILE A 121 -3.21 18.69 7.94
N GLU A 122 -3.79 19.75 7.37
CA GLU A 122 -4.54 20.75 8.14
C GLU A 122 -5.89 20.20 8.59
N ARG A 123 -6.55 20.92 9.52
CA ARG A 123 -7.78 20.45 10.17
C ARG A 123 -8.93 20.19 9.20
N ASP A 124 -9.15 21.07 8.23
CA ASP A 124 -10.27 20.91 7.29
C ASP A 124 -10.01 19.71 6.37
N GLU A 125 -8.75 19.49 5.97
CA GLU A 125 -8.31 18.33 5.19
C GLU A 125 -8.41 17.03 5.98
N LEU A 126 -8.07 17.06 7.28
CA LEU A 126 -8.25 15.92 8.18
C LEU A 126 -9.72 15.51 8.29
N GLN A 127 -10.64 16.47 8.34
CA GLN A 127 -12.06 16.16 8.38
C GLN A 127 -12.52 15.50 7.08
N GLU A 128 -12.14 16.06 5.92
CA GLU A 128 -12.42 15.46 4.60
C GLU A 128 -11.86 14.03 4.51
N PHE A 129 -10.66 13.81 5.04
CA PHE A 129 -10.03 12.50 5.06
C PHE A 129 -10.78 11.49 5.93
N ILE A 130 -11.25 11.89 7.12
CA ILE A 130 -12.07 11.02 7.99
C ILE A 130 -13.39 10.65 7.30
N GLU A 131 -14.00 11.60 6.58
CA GLU A 131 -15.23 11.35 5.82
C GLU A 131 -14.98 10.37 4.67
N ARG A 132 -13.86 10.52 3.93
CA ARG A 132 -13.42 9.56 2.92
C ARG A 132 -13.18 8.17 3.52
N LEU A 133 -12.46 8.10 4.64
CA LEU A 133 -12.16 6.85 5.36
C LEU A 133 -13.46 6.13 5.79
N SER A 134 -14.43 6.88 6.30
CA SER A 134 -15.74 6.34 6.68
C SER A 134 -16.55 5.84 5.49
N ALA A 135 -16.51 6.55 4.36
CA ALA A 135 -17.19 6.15 3.13
C ALA A 135 -16.57 4.90 2.48
N HIS A 136 -15.27 4.68 2.66
CA HIS A 136 -14.53 3.57 2.05
C HIS A 136 -14.23 2.42 3.02
N GLN A 137 -14.72 2.46 4.26
CA GLN A 137 -14.35 1.46 5.28
C GLN A 137 -14.70 0.01 4.90
N GLU A 138 -15.74 -0.19 4.07
CA GLU A 138 -16.15 -1.52 3.57
C GLU A 138 -15.42 -1.90 2.26
N ILE A 139 -14.85 -0.92 1.56
CA ILE A 139 -14.19 -1.10 0.26
C ILE A 139 -12.69 -1.32 0.46
N TRP A 140 -12.05 -0.49 1.29
CA TRP A 140 -10.64 -0.59 1.59
C TRP A 140 -10.32 -1.82 2.44
N HIS A 141 -9.13 -2.36 2.22
CA HIS A 141 -8.63 -3.46 3.02
C HIS A 141 -8.59 -3.05 4.51
N PRO A 142 -9.10 -3.86 5.45
CA PRO A 142 -9.21 -3.49 6.87
C PRO A 142 -7.91 -2.97 7.50
N ILE A 143 -6.75 -3.51 7.08
CA ILE A 143 -5.42 -3.04 7.50
C ILE A 143 -5.22 -1.54 7.19
N ILE A 144 -5.62 -1.07 6.01
CA ILE A 144 -5.49 0.35 5.64
C ILE A 144 -6.42 1.20 6.48
N VAL A 145 -7.66 0.72 6.68
CA VAL A 145 -8.65 1.44 7.49
C VAL A 145 -8.14 1.61 8.92
N MET A 146 -7.57 0.55 9.51
CA MET A 146 -7.03 0.59 10.87
C MET A 146 -5.75 1.42 10.96
N HIS A 147 -4.85 1.32 9.98
CA HIS A 147 -3.66 2.16 9.90
C HIS A 147 -4.04 3.65 9.95
N TYR A 148 -4.96 4.09 9.09
CA TYR A 148 -5.37 5.48 9.05
C TYR A 148 -6.23 5.89 10.25
N ARG A 149 -7.08 5.00 10.77
CA ARG A 149 -7.82 5.29 12.01
C ARG A 149 -6.86 5.60 13.16
N ASN A 150 -5.80 4.82 13.30
CA ASN A 150 -4.78 5.00 14.33
C ASN A 150 -3.95 6.27 14.09
N ALA A 151 -3.50 6.51 12.85
CA ALA A 151 -2.74 7.70 12.50
C ALA A 151 -3.57 8.99 12.71
N VAL A 152 -4.86 8.99 12.36
CA VAL A 152 -5.78 10.11 12.61
C VAL A 152 -5.95 10.34 14.11
N SER A 153 -6.15 9.27 14.88
CA SER A 153 -6.29 9.35 16.34
C SER A 153 -5.05 10.00 16.96
N GLN A 154 -3.85 9.56 16.55
CA GLN A 154 -2.59 10.14 16.98
C GLN A 154 -2.48 11.62 16.59
N HIS A 155 -2.82 11.98 15.35
CA HIS A 155 -2.78 13.37 14.86
C HIS A 155 -3.73 14.30 15.63
N ILE A 156 -4.96 13.86 15.92
CA ILE A 156 -5.94 14.62 16.72
C ILE A 156 -5.42 14.89 18.14
N ASN A 157 -4.70 13.91 18.71
CA ASN A 157 -4.16 14.01 20.06
C ASN A 157 -2.88 14.84 20.14
N ALA A 158 -2.04 14.79 19.10
CA ALA A 158 -0.81 15.57 19.00
C ALA A 158 -1.06 17.04 18.66
N THR A 159 -2.08 17.33 17.85
CA THR A 159 -2.39 18.69 17.38
C THR A 159 -3.10 19.52 18.45
N LEU A 160 -2.75 20.80 18.55
CA LEU A 160 -3.41 21.77 19.42
C LEU A 160 -4.77 22.21 18.83
N LEU A 161 -5.76 21.34 18.95
CA LEU A 161 -7.14 21.61 18.54
C LEU A 161 -7.96 22.21 19.68
N HIS A 162 -8.93 23.05 19.34
CA HIS A 162 -9.93 23.49 20.31
C HIS A 162 -10.71 22.27 20.86
N PRO A 163 -11.07 22.20 22.16
CA PRO A 163 -11.73 21.03 22.74
C PRO A 163 -12.96 20.53 21.96
N LEU A 164 -13.81 21.44 21.50
CA LEU A 164 -14.98 21.08 20.69
C LEU A 164 -14.61 20.47 19.32
N GLN A 165 -13.56 20.97 18.68
CA GLN A 165 -13.09 20.44 17.39
C GLN A 165 -12.56 19.02 17.57
N ARG A 166 -11.78 18.79 18.64
CA ARG A 166 -11.31 17.46 19.02
C ARG A 166 -12.48 16.49 19.21
N ILE A 167 -13.51 16.88 19.98
CA ILE A 167 -14.69 16.04 20.22
C ILE A 167 -15.41 15.70 18.91
N VAL A 168 -15.58 16.67 18.01
CA VAL A 168 -16.24 16.45 16.71
C VAL A 168 -15.47 15.44 15.87
N LEU A 169 -14.15 15.59 15.74
CA LEU A 169 -13.30 14.69 14.95
C LEU A 169 -13.23 13.29 15.58
N GLN A 170 -13.06 13.20 16.90
CA GLN A 170 -13.07 11.91 17.62
C GLN A 170 -14.39 11.18 17.47
N LYS A 171 -15.53 11.90 17.53
CA LYS A 171 -16.85 11.32 17.30
C LYS A 171 -16.98 10.76 15.90
N LYS A 172 -16.56 11.50 14.87
CA LYS A 172 -16.54 11.02 13.48
C LYS A 172 -15.65 9.78 13.33
N LEU A 173 -14.44 9.81 13.90
CA LEU A 173 -13.51 8.68 13.89
C LEU A 173 -14.07 7.43 14.58
N SER A 174 -14.79 7.61 15.70
CA SER A 174 -15.39 6.50 16.46
C SER A 174 -16.52 5.79 15.73
N ALA A 175 -17.08 6.41 14.68
CA ALA A 175 -18.10 5.77 13.84
C ALA A 175 -17.51 4.75 12.86
N ILE A 176 -16.17 4.76 12.64
CA ILE A 176 -15.48 3.79 11.81
C ILE A 176 -15.27 2.52 12.63
N GLN A 177 -15.77 1.40 12.12
CA GLN A 177 -15.74 0.13 12.84
C GLN A 177 -14.31 -0.36 13.04
N GLU A 178 -14.01 -0.76 14.27
CA GLU A 178 -12.72 -1.38 14.60
C GLU A 178 -12.74 -2.84 14.20
N VAL A 179 -11.80 -3.22 13.33
CA VAL A 179 -11.72 -4.57 12.79
C VAL A 179 -10.34 -5.13 13.12
N THR A 180 -10.30 -6.14 13.98
CA THR A 180 -9.07 -6.85 14.33
C THR A 180 -8.85 -7.99 13.33
N THR A 181 -8.22 -7.70 12.19
CA THR A 181 -7.93 -8.71 11.16
C THR A 181 -6.54 -9.31 11.26
N TYR A 182 -5.50 -8.49 11.47
CA TYR A 182 -4.11 -8.93 11.41
C TYR A 182 -3.23 -8.05 12.32
N ASP A 183 -2.54 -8.65 13.28
CA ASP A 183 -1.59 -7.96 14.17
C ASP A 183 -0.21 -7.91 13.52
N TYR A 184 0.07 -6.80 12.83
CA TYR A 184 1.37 -6.55 12.20
C TYR A 184 2.32 -5.72 13.09
N GLU A 185 1.90 -5.30 14.28
CA GLU A 185 2.72 -4.57 15.26
C GLU A 185 3.48 -5.54 16.21
N ALA A 186 3.04 -6.80 16.32
CA ALA A 186 3.74 -7.84 17.06
C ALA A 186 5.13 -8.15 16.46
N SER A 187 6.17 -8.21 17.29
CA SER A 187 7.54 -8.50 16.84
C SER A 187 7.60 -9.80 16.02
N ASP A 188 8.23 -9.74 14.85
CA ASP A 188 8.44 -10.92 14.03
C ASP A 188 9.66 -11.69 14.52
N ARG A 189 9.54 -13.02 14.63
CA ARG A 189 10.67 -13.92 14.92
C ARG A 189 11.79 -13.80 13.88
N ASP A 190 11.45 -13.31 12.68
CA ASP A 190 12.37 -13.06 11.57
C ASP A 190 13.13 -11.72 11.69
N SER A 191 12.91 -10.91 12.74
CA SER A 191 13.70 -9.70 12.98
C SER A 191 15.20 -9.98 13.20
N HIS A 192 15.57 -11.24 13.41
CA HIS A 192 16.94 -11.73 13.61
C HIS A 192 17.53 -12.42 12.37
N LEU A 193 16.80 -12.52 11.26
CA LEU A 193 17.37 -12.98 10.00
C LEU A 193 18.14 -11.82 9.36
N ASP A 194 19.37 -11.60 9.85
CA ASP A 194 20.42 -10.93 9.09
C ASP A 194 20.62 -11.73 7.78
N ILE A 195 20.14 -11.17 6.67
CA ILE A 195 20.29 -11.81 5.37
C ILE A 195 21.75 -11.55 4.90
N PRO A 196 22.53 -12.57 4.54
CA PRO A 196 24.01 -12.52 4.57
C PRO A 196 24.68 -11.77 3.41
N TYR A 197 23.95 -11.05 2.57
CA TYR A 197 24.50 -10.41 1.36
C TYR A 197 24.84 -8.93 1.54
N MET A 198 25.19 -8.52 2.75
CA MET A 198 25.84 -7.25 3.04
C MET A 198 27.13 -7.48 3.84
N THR A 199 28.19 -7.86 3.15
CA THR A 199 29.56 -7.40 3.46
C THR A 199 30.01 -6.43 2.39
#